data_AF-A0A497D479-F1
#
_entry.id   AF-A0A497D479-F1
#
_cell.length_a   1.000
_cell.length_b   1.000
_cell.length_c   1.000
_cell.angle_alpha   90.00
_cell.angle_beta   90.00
_cell.angle_gamma   90.00
#
_symmetry.space_group_name_H-M   'P 1'
#
loop_
_entity.id
_entity.type
_entity.pdbx_description
1 polymer ?
#
loop_
_entity_poly.entity_id
_entity_poly.type
_entity_poly.pdbx_seq_one_letter_code
_entity_poly.pdbx_strand_id
1 'polypeptide(L)'
;MVKQAKNELDALISLIDEPDREMYLTIREKISGYGKEAIPRLEEAWLHSENPESAERLEHIIDEIRFNDLYHELKSWADFQNNDLLKAFLLISKFRFPDLDEDKYISEFERLKQDV
;
A
#
# COMPACT_ATOMS: atom_id res chain seq x y z
N MET A 1 3.07 -0.75 -23.44
CA MET A 1 2.75 -1.79 -22.44
C MET A 1 1.99 -1.22 -21.23
N VAL A 2 2.33 -0.02 -20.72
CA VAL A 2 1.64 0.63 -19.58
C VAL A 2 0.11 0.81 -19.75
N LYS A 3 -0.37 1.09 -20.97
CA LYS A 3 -1.80 1.37 -21.23
C LYS A 3 -2.71 0.13 -21.08
N GLN A 4 -2.18 -1.08 -21.25
CA GLN A 4 -2.95 -2.32 -21.20
C GLN A 4 -3.15 -2.80 -19.75
N ALA A 5 -2.11 -2.70 -18.92
CA ALA A 5 -2.16 -3.00 -17.49
C ALA A 5 -3.14 -2.09 -16.74
N LYS A 6 -3.18 -0.79 -17.08
CA LYS A 6 -4.14 0.16 -16.50
C LYS A 6 -5.60 -0.23 -16.79
N ASN A 7 -5.87 -0.66 -18.01
CA ASN A 7 -7.20 -1.09 -18.41
C ASN A 7 -7.60 -2.42 -17.74
N GLU A 8 -6.64 -3.31 -17.49
CA GLU A 8 -6.89 -4.59 -16.80
C GLU A 8 -7.20 -4.37 -15.32
N LEU A 9 -6.43 -3.54 -14.62
CA LEU A 9 -6.70 -3.21 -13.22
C LEU A 9 -8.09 -2.57 -13.04
N ASP A 10 -8.44 -1.59 -13.88
CA ASP A 10 -9.76 -0.96 -13.85
C ASP A 10 -10.89 -1.99 -14.08
N ALA A 11 -10.68 -2.95 -14.98
CA ALA A 11 -11.63 -4.04 -15.23
C ALA A 11 -11.75 -4.98 -14.01
N LEU A 12 -10.64 -5.34 -13.37
CA LEU A 12 -10.65 -6.17 -12.16
C LEU A 12 -11.38 -5.48 -11.00
N ILE A 13 -11.13 -4.18 -10.81
CA ILE A 13 -11.81 -3.36 -9.79
C ILE A 13 -13.32 -3.29 -10.06
N SER A 14 -13.73 -3.21 -11.32
CA SER A 14 -15.16 -3.20 -11.68
C SER A 14 -15.91 -4.50 -11.36
N LEU A 15 -15.17 -5.59 -11.07
CA LEU A 15 -15.71 -6.90 -10.70
C LEU A 15 -15.58 -7.19 -9.20
N ILE A 16 -15.30 -6.19 -8.37
CA ILE A 16 -15.04 -6.40 -6.94
C ILE A 16 -16.27 -6.88 -6.17
N ASP A 17 -17.47 -6.64 -6.70
CA ASP A 17 -18.76 -7.08 -6.18
C ASP A 17 -19.15 -8.50 -6.63
N GLU A 18 -18.24 -9.23 -7.30
CA GLU A 18 -18.48 -10.60 -7.76
C GLU A 18 -19.04 -11.48 -6.62
N PRO A 19 -20.27 -12.00 -6.77
CA PRO A 19 -20.92 -12.80 -5.73
C PRO A 19 -20.34 -14.22 -5.62
N ASP A 20 -19.75 -14.76 -6.69
CA ASP A 20 -19.04 -16.04 -6.62
C ASP A 20 -17.73 -15.88 -5.85
N ARG A 21 -17.64 -16.57 -4.71
CA ARG A 21 -16.51 -16.43 -3.79
C ARG A 21 -15.17 -16.82 -4.43
N GLU A 22 -15.13 -17.88 -5.21
CA GLU A 22 -13.87 -18.37 -5.80
C GLU A 22 -13.39 -17.43 -6.92
N MET A 23 -14.33 -16.86 -7.67
CA MET A 23 -14.04 -15.85 -8.67
C MET A 23 -13.58 -14.54 -8.03
N TYR A 24 -14.26 -14.08 -6.95
CA TYR A 24 -13.81 -12.95 -6.15
C TYR A 24 -12.40 -13.15 -5.61
N LEU A 25 -12.08 -14.32 -5.06
CA LEU A 25 -10.73 -14.64 -4.57
C LEU A 25 -9.70 -14.52 -5.68
N THR A 26 -10.01 -15.03 -6.88
CA THR A 26 -9.13 -14.90 -8.06
C THR A 26 -8.93 -13.45 -8.48
N ILE A 27 -9.99 -12.64 -8.46
CA ILE A 27 -9.94 -11.20 -8.78
C ILE A 27 -9.05 -10.47 -7.76
N ARG A 28 -9.31 -10.71 -6.46
CA ARG A 28 -8.52 -10.16 -5.35
C ARG A 28 -7.04 -10.51 -5.50
N GLU A 29 -6.70 -11.77 -5.75
CA GLU A 29 -5.31 -12.19 -5.92
C GLU A 29 -4.62 -11.46 -7.09
N LYS A 30 -5.32 -11.30 -8.21
CA LYS A 30 -4.80 -10.54 -9.36
C LYS A 30 -4.58 -9.08 -9.03
N ILE A 31 -5.52 -8.43 -8.35
CA ILE A 31 -5.39 -7.04 -7.90
C ILE A 31 -4.19 -6.90 -6.95
N SER A 32 -4.08 -7.76 -5.93
CA SER A 32 -2.97 -7.76 -4.98
C SER A 32 -1.61 -7.97 -5.66
N GLY A 33 -1.57 -8.69 -6.79
CA GLY A 33 -0.37 -8.86 -7.62
C GLY A 33 0.20 -7.58 -8.24
N TYR A 34 -0.61 -6.51 -8.38
CA TYR A 34 -0.12 -5.18 -8.78
C TYR A 34 0.62 -4.44 -7.66
N GLY A 35 0.48 -4.89 -6.41
CA GLY A 35 1.13 -4.29 -5.24
C GLY A 35 0.78 -2.80 -5.07
N LYS A 36 1.75 -2.02 -4.59
CA LYS A 36 1.60 -0.58 -4.30
C LYS A 36 1.02 0.25 -5.46
N GLU A 37 1.28 -0.13 -6.72
CA GLU A 37 0.82 0.62 -7.90
C GLU A 37 -0.71 0.61 -8.04
N ALA A 38 -1.40 -0.38 -7.45
CA ALA A 38 -2.86 -0.44 -7.46
C ALA A 38 -3.52 0.50 -6.43
N ILE A 39 -2.82 0.90 -5.36
CA ILE A 39 -3.41 1.63 -4.24
C ILE A 39 -4.17 2.89 -4.69
N PRO A 40 -3.60 3.81 -5.51
CA PRO A 40 -4.31 5.03 -5.89
C PRO A 40 -5.63 4.77 -6.62
N ARG A 41 -5.69 3.67 -7.39
CA ARG A 41 -6.90 3.28 -8.12
C ARG A 41 -7.93 2.60 -7.24
N LEU A 42 -7.48 1.79 -6.29
CA LEU A 42 -8.35 1.19 -5.29
C LEU A 42 -8.94 2.25 -4.36
N GLU A 43 -8.17 3.25 -3.95
CA GLU A 43 -8.64 4.39 -3.17
C GLU A 43 -9.67 5.22 -3.93
N GLU A 44 -9.43 5.47 -5.22
CA GLU A 44 -10.40 6.13 -6.10
C GLU A 44 -11.70 5.33 -6.16
N ALA A 45 -11.64 4.01 -6.37
CA ALA A 45 -12.83 3.16 -6.41
C ALA A 45 -13.54 3.09 -5.05
N TRP A 46 -12.79 3.00 -3.95
CA TRP A 46 -13.31 2.96 -2.59
C TRP A 46 -14.08 4.24 -2.25
N LEU A 47 -13.51 5.40 -2.57
CA LEU A 47 -14.13 6.70 -2.33
C LEU A 47 -15.48 6.87 -3.05
N HIS A 48 -15.62 6.26 -4.23
CA HIS A 48 -16.84 6.33 -5.04
C HIS A 48 -17.76 5.13 -4.87
N SER A 49 -17.44 4.17 -3.99
CA SER A 49 -18.24 2.96 -3.80
C SER A 49 -19.53 3.28 -3.03
N GLU A 50 -20.68 3.05 -3.66
CA GLU A 50 -21.99 3.15 -3.01
C GLU A 50 -22.42 1.85 -2.32
N ASN A 51 -21.81 0.72 -2.68
CA ASN A 51 -22.06 -0.58 -2.06
C ASN A 51 -21.12 -0.77 -0.85
N PRO A 52 -21.66 -0.97 0.38
CA PRO A 52 -20.84 -1.20 1.58
C PRO A 52 -19.95 -2.45 1.49
N GLU A 53 -20.43 -3.53 0.87
CA GLU A 53 -19.65 -4.76 0.72
C GLU A 53 -18.45 -4.55 -0.21
N SER A 54 -18.66 -3.86 -1.33
CA SER A 54 -17.59 -3.49 -2.26
C SER A 54 -16.57 -2.57 -1.60
N ALA A 55 -17.02 -1.59 -0.81
CA ALA A 55 -16.14 -0.70 -0.06
C ALA A 55 -15.27 -1.47 0.94
N GLU A 56 -15.86 -2.38 1.73
CA GLU A 56 -15.13 -3.24 2.67
C GLU A 56 -14.10 -4.13 1.95
N ARG A 57 -14.47 -4.73 0.82
CA ARG A 57 -13.54 -5.54 0.00
C ARG A 57 -12.38 -4.72 -0.52
N LEU A 58 -12.63 -3.51 -1.02
CA LEU A 58 -11.59 -2.60 -1.50
C LEU A 58 -10.65 -2.17 -0.36
N GLU A 59 -11.19 -1.80 0.79
CA GLU A 59 -10.42 -1.42 1.99
C GLU A 59 -9.49 -2.55 2.43
N HIS A 60 -10.01 -3.78 2.53
CA HIS A 60 -9.21 -4.95 2.90
C HIS A 60 -8.05 -5.21 1.93
N ILE A 61 -8.25 -5.03 0.62
CA ILE A 61 -7.18 -5.21 -0.37
C ILE A 61 -6.14 -4.10 -0.24
N ILE A 62 -6.56 -2.85 -0.06
CA ILE A 62 -5.65 -1.71 0.17
C ILE A 62 -4.77 -1.96 1.39
N ASP A 63 -5.38 -2.35 2.50
CA ASP A 63 -4.68 -2.60 3.77
C ASP A 63 -3.72 -3.79 3.67
N GLU A 64 -4.13 -4.87 3.00
CA GLU A 64 -3.27 -6.03 2.75
C GLU A 64 -2.03 -5.65 1.92
N ILE A 65 -2.21 -4.88 0.85
CA ILE A 65 -1.10 -4.43 0.01
C ILE A 65 -0.13 -3.57 0.83
N ARG A 66 -0.65 -2.59 1.58
CA ARG A 66 0.16 -1.70 2.44
C ARG A 66 0.91 -2.48 3.51
N PHE A 67 0.26 -3.45 4.13
CA PHE A 67 0.88 -4.27 5.16
C PHE A 67 1.99 -5.16 4.61
N ASN A 68 1.73 -5.88 3.51
CA ASN A 68 2.70 -6.77 2.88
C ASN A 68 3.95 -6.00 2.44
N ASP A 69 3.74 -4.81 1.89
CA ASP A 69 4.81 -3.94 1.51
C ASP A 69 5.64 -3.46 2.70
N LEU A 70 5.01 -2.93 3.76
CA LEU A 70 5.72 -2.57 5.00
C LEU A 70 6.53 -3.75 5.54
N TYR A 71 5.92 -4.94 5.56
CA TYR A 71 6.57 -6.15 6.04
C TYR A 71 7.83 -6.46 5.20
N HIS A 72 7.77 -6.33 3.88
CA HIS A 72 8.92 -6.56 3.00
C HIS A 72 10.00 -5.50 3.20
N GLU A 73 9.64 -4.23 3.34
CA GLU A 73 10.59 -3.15 3.61
C GLU A 73 11.27 -3.32 4.98
N LEU A 74 10.51 -3.67 6.03
CA LEU A 74 11.06 -3.94 7.35
C LEU A 74 11.93 -5.19 7.39
N LYS A 75 11.57 -6.24 6.65
CA LYS A 75 12.40 -7.43 6.53
C LYS A 75 13.72 -7.12 5.83
N SER A 76 13.67 -6.38 4.72
CA SER A 76 14.86 -5.90 4.01
C SER A 76 15.75 -5.04 4.91
N TRP A 77 15.14 -4.13 5.67
CA TRP A 77 15.85 -3.34 6.68
C TRP A 77 16.54 -4.23 7.73
N ALA A 78 15.85 -5.23 8.27
CA ALA A 78 16.41 -6.13 9.27
C ALA A 78 17.58 -6.98 8.74
N ASP A 79 17.54 -7.36 7.46
CA ASP A 79 18.56 -8.18 6.82
C ASP A 79 19.81 -7.37 6.39
N PHE A 80 19.63 -6.11 5.96
CA PHE A 80 20.69 -5.34 5.29
C PHE A 80 21.06 -4.00 5.94
N GLN A 81 20.18 -3.40 6.75
CA GLN A 81 20.32 -2.03 7.28
C GLN A 81 19.94 -1.91 8.76
N ASN A 82 20.07 -3.00 9.52
CA ASN A 82 19.56 -3.12 10.90
C ASN A 82 20.14 -2.12 11.92
N ASN A 83 21.17 -1.37 11.55
CA ASN A 83 21.77 -0.31 12.36
C ASN A 83 21.10 1.07 12.14
N ASP A 84 20.36 1.27 11.05
CA ASP A 84 19.65 2.52 10.78
C ASP A 84 18.25 2.50 11.44
N LEU A 85 18.21 2.79 12.73
CA LEU A 85 16.97 2.81 13.51
C LEU A 85 16.00 3.91 13.06
N LEU A 86 16.51 5.01 12.50
CA LEU A 86 15.66 6.08 11.96
C LEU A 86 14.89 5.57 10.75
N LYS A 87 15.55 4.83 9.85
CA LYS A 87 14.89 4.22 8.70
C LYS A 87 13.76 3.27 9.14
N ALA A 88 14.03 2.40 10.12
CA ALA A 88 13.01 1.50 10.68
C ALA A 88 11.80 2.27 11.23
N PHE A 89 12.07 3.34 11.99
CA PHE A 89 11.04 4.19 12.58
C PHE A 89 10.18 4.87 11.51
N LEU A 90 10.80 5.39 10.44
CA LEU A 90 10.08 6.03 9.33
C LEU A 90 9.21 5.03 8.56
N LEU A 91 9.72 3.82 8.30
CA LEU A 91 8.95 2.73 7.68
C LEU A 91 7.66 2.44 8.47
N ILE A 92 7.78 2.22 9.79
CA ILE A 92 6.63 1.98 10.67
C ILE A 92 5.69 3.19 10.70
N SER A 93 6.24 4.40 10.73
CA SER A 93 5.45 5.63 10.78
C SER A 93 4.61 5.83 9.52
N LYS A 94 5.18 5.53 8.33
CA LYS A 94 4.48 5.63 7.05
C LYS A 94 3.28 4.71 6.93
N PHE A 95 3.28 3.57 7.60
CA PHE A 95 2.11 2.70 7.60
C PHE A 95 0.88 3.35 8.22
N ARG A 96 1.07 4.18 9.26
CA ARG A 96 -0.03 4.96 9.87
C ARG A 96 -0.24 6.32 9.20
N PHE A 97 0.82 6.89 8.63
CA PHE A 97 0.81 8.21 8.02
C PHE A 97 1.40 8.13 6.60
N PRO A 98 0.61 7.68 5.59
CA PRO A 98 1.13 7.50 4.23
C PRO A 98 1.74 8.77 3.62
N ASP A 99 1.20 9.93 3.99
CA ASP A 99 1.63 11.26 3.52
C ASP A 99 2.80 11.87 4.33
N LEU A 100 3.46 11.08 5.19
CA LEU A 100 4.58 11.54 6.00
C LEU A 100 5.74 12.03 5.09
N ASP A 101 6.14 13.29 5.28
CA ASP A 101 7.31 13.89 4.65
C ASP A 101 8.60 13.38 5.31
N GLU A 102 9.14 12.27 4.81
CA GLU A 102 10.37 11.66 5.34
C GLU A 102 11.56 12.63 5.35
N ASP A 103 11.74 13.41 4.28
CA ASP A 103 12.92 14.27 4.11
C ASP A 103 12.96 15.34 5.20
N LYS A 104 11.80 15.86 5.59
CA LYS A 104 11.68 16.78 6.72
C LYS A 104 12.17 16.14 8.02
N TYR A 105 11.74 14.93 8.36
CA TYR A 105 12.13 14.27 9.62
C TYR A 105 13.60 13.85 9.62
N ILE A 106 14.11 13.39 8.47
CA ILE A 106 15.53 13.07 8.30
C ILE A 106 16.38 14.34 8.50
N SER A 107 15.99 15.46 7.90
CA SER A 107 16.70 16.73 8.02
C SER A 107 16.73 17.25 9.46
N GLU A 108 15.60 17.18 10.16
CA GLU A 108 15.51 17.57 11.57
C GLU A 108 16.39 16.67 12.46
N PHE A 109 16.43 15.36 12.19
CA PHE A 109 17.29 14.43 12.93
C PHE A 109 18.77 14.72 12.72
N GLU A 110 19.20 14.95 11.48
CA GLU A 110 20.60 15.30 11.19
C GLU A 110 21.02 16.63 11.84
N ARG A 111 20.11 17.61 11.93
CA ARG A 111 20.37 18.83 12.69
C ARG A 111 20.59 18.53 14.18
N LEU A 112 19.71 17.76 14.81
CA LEU A 112 19.84 17.41 16.24
C LEU A 112 21.15 16.68 16.56
N LYS A 113 21.64 15.85 15.63
CA LYS A 113 22.91 15.15 15.76
C LYS A 113 24.13 16.07 15.71
N GLN A 114 24.03 17.23 15.05
CA GLN A 114 25.11 18.24 14.99
C GLN A 114 25.17 19.14 16.23
N ASP A 115 24.07 19.24 16.98
CA ASP A 115 23.96 20.08 18.18
C ASP A 115 24.51 19.41 19.47
N VAL A 116 25.02 18.17 19.37
CA VAL A 116 25.56 17.36 20.49
C VAL A 116 27.07 17.17 20.38
#